data_AF-A0A968DMW1-F1
#
_entry.id   AF-A0A968DMW1-F1
#
_cell.length_a   1.000
_cell.length_b   1.000
_cell.length_c   1.000
_cell.angle_alpha   90.00
_cell.angle_beta   90.00
_cell.angle_gamma   90.00
#
_symmetry.space_group_name_H-M   'P 1'
#
loop_
_entity.id
_entity.type
_entity.pdbx_description
1 polymer ?
#
loop_
_entity_poly.entity_id
_entity_poly.type
_entity_poly.pdbx_seq_one_letter_code
_entity_poly.pdbx_strand_id
1 'polypeptide(L)' 'VFMDTPGYDLASITGMIAGGANIICFTTGCGTVLGCKPTPVIKLASNTEMFKRLSGDMDINCGLIVQGDKTQE' A
#
# COMPACT_ATOMS: atom_id res chain seq x y z
N VAL A 1 -7.68 13.94 9.73
CA VAL A 1 -8.77 14.20 8.76
C VAL A 1 -9.23 12.86 8.22
N PHE A 2 -10.54 12.62 8.11
CA PHE A 2 -11.08 11.48 7.37
C PHE A 2 -11.36 11.93 5.93
N MET A 3 -10.77 11.27 4.94
CA MET A 3 -10.97 11.60 3.51
C MET A 3 -11.91 10.59 2.87
N ASP A 4 -13.17 10.97 2.74
CA ASP A 4 -14.18 10.12 2.11
C ASP A 4 -14.00 10.13 0.58
N THR A 5 -13.71 8.96 0.01
CA THR A 5 -13.41 8.77 -1.41
C THR A 5 -14.01 7.44 -1.89
N PRO A 6 -14.23 7.21 -3.20
CA PRO A 6 -14.75 5.94 -3.70
C PRO A 6 -13.87 4.75 -3.29
N GLY A 7 -14.44 3.54 -3.19
CA GLY A 7 -13.69 2.36 -2.72
C GLY A 7 -12.72 1.71 -3.71
N TYR A 8 -12.70 2.13 -4.98
CA TYR A 8 -11.80 1.57 -5.99
C TYR A 8 -10.45 2.28 -6.00
N ASP A 9 -9.35 1.53 -5.99
CA ASP A 9 -7.98 2.00 -5.74
C ASP A 9 -7.62 3.34 -6.40
N LEU A 10 -7.71 3.44 -7.73
CA LEU A 10 -7.33 4.64 -8.47
C LEU A 10 -8.24 5.84 -8.16
N ALA A 11 -9.53 5.61 -8.00
CA ALA A 11 -10.50 6.66 -7.70
C ALA A 11 -10.33 7.17 -6.25
N SER A 12 -10.12 6.25 -5.31
CA SER A 12 -9.86 6.55 -3.90
C SER A 12 -8.62 7.44 -3.75
N ILE A 13 -7.51 6.98 -4.32
CA ILE A 13 -6.22 7.66 -4.19
C ILE A 13 -6.22 9.01 -4.88
N THR A 14 -6.87 9.14 -6.04
CA THR A 14 -7.03 10.44 -6.70
C THR A 14 -7.74 11.44 -5.81
N GLY A 15 -8.81 11.04 -5.12
CA GLY A 15 -9.53 11.89 -4.17
C GLY A 15 -8.66 12.30 -2.97
N MET A 16 -7.89 11.36 -2.41
CA MET A 16 -6.97 11.65 -1.29
C MET A 16 -5.85 12.62 -1.71
N ILE A 17 -5.27 12.44 -2.89
CA ILE A 17 -4.24 13.33 -3.43
C ILE A 17 -4.81 14.72 -3.69
N ALA A 18 -6.00 14.81 -4.31
CA ALA A 18 -6.69 16.09 -4.51
C ALA A 18 -7.02 16.80 -3.18
N GLY A 19 -7.28 16.02 -2.12
CA GLY A 19 -7.47 16.51 -0.75
C GLY A 19 -6.18 16.92 -0.03
N GLY A 20 -5.01 16.76 -0.65
CA GLY A 20 -3.71 17.19 -0.12
C GLY A 20 -2.83 16.08 0.46
N ALA A 21 -3.13 14.80 0.21
CA ALA A 21 -2.26 13.70 0.62
C ALA A 21 -0.92 13.70 -0.16
N ASN A 22 0.19 13.89 0.56
CA ASN A 22 1.54 13.97 0.00
C ASN A 22 2.30 12.63 -0.01
N ILE A 23 1.77 11.59 0.62
CA ILE A 23 2.27 10.21 0.58
C ILE A 23 1.06 9.26 0.65
N ILE A 24 1.08 8.19 -0.14
CA ILE A 24 0.09 7.11 -0.06
C ILE A 24 0.76 5.83 0.46
N CYS A 25 0.20 5.26 1.53
CA CYS A 25 0.53 3.90 1.97
C CYS A 25 -0.54 2.95 1.41
N PHE A 26 -0.16 2.12 0.45
CA PHE A 26 -1.09 1.22 -0.26
C PHE A 26 -0.85 -0.22 0.16
N THR A 27 -1.81 -0.83 0.85
CA THR A 27 -1.73 -2.23 1.29
C THR A 27 -2.29 -3.16 0.23
N THR A 28 -1.60 -4.26 -0.03
CA THR A 28 -2.13 -5.32 -0.91
C THR A 28 -1.77 -6.71 -0.42
N GLY A 29 -2.73 -7.63 -0.52
CA GLY A 29 -2.53 -9.06 -0.32
C GLY A 29 -2.62 -9.88 -1.61
N CYS A 30 -3.12 -9.26 -2.70
CA CYS A 30 -3.37 -9.90 -3.99
C CYS A 30 -2.42 -9.43 -5.10
N GLY A 31 -1.44 -8.59 -4.76
CA GLY A 31 -0.40 -8.16 -5.69
C GLY A 31 -0.76 -6.98 -6.58
N THR A 32 -1.72 -6.13 -6.19
CA THR A 32 -1.98 -4.88 -6.91
C THR A 32 -0.75 -3.97 -6.86
N VAL A 33 -0.17 -3.67 -8.02
CA VAL A 33 1.00 -2.78 -8.14
C VAL A 33 0.51 -1.40 -8.57
N LEU A 34 0.00 -0.63 -7.60
CA LEU A 34 -0.46 0.72 -7.86
C LEU A 34 0.69 1.73 -7.77
N GLY A 35 0.76 2.61 -8.77
CA GLY A 35 1.66 3.76 -8.79
C GLY A 35 0.90 5.05 -9.13
N CYS A 36 1.38 6.17 -8.63
CA CYS A 36 0.81 7.48 -8.89
C CYS A 36 1.94 8.49 -9.15
N LYS A 37 1.87 9.25 -10.25
CA LYS A 37 2.91 10.23 -10.59
C LYS A 37 2.91 11.48 -9.69
N PRO A 38 1.75 12.07 -9.32
CA PRO A 38 1.71 13.27 -8.47
C PRO A 38 2.21 13.06 -7.04
N THR A 39 2.05 11.84 -6.49
CA THR A 39 2.32 11.55 -5.08
C THR A 39 3.01 10.18 -4.95
N PRO A 40 4.12 10.07 -4.19
CA PRO A 40 4.78 8.79 -3.97
C PRO A 40 3.85 7.78 -3.28
N VAL A 41 3.91 6.53 -3.76
CA VAL A 41 3.12 5.41 -3.24
C VAL A 41 4.07 4.38 -2.66
N ILE A 42 3.90 4.06 -1.38
CA ILE A 42 4.62 3.00 -0.68
C ILE A 42 3.71 1.77 -0.63
N LYS A 43 4.13 0.69 -1.29
CA LYS A 43 3.40 -0.57 -1.42
C LYS A 43 3.74 -1.52 -0.29
N LEU A 44 2.73 -1.84 0.52
CA LEU A 44 2.82 -2.67 1.72
C LEU A 44 2.22 -4.05 1.44
N ALA A 45 3.06 -5.08 1.41
CA ALA A 45 2.64 -6.45 1.22
C ALA A 45 2.09 -7.04 2.52
N SER A 46 0.86 -7.55 2.51
CA SER A 46 0.27 -8.17 3.71
C SER A 46 0.74 -9.59 4.00
N ASN A 47 1.44 -10.24 3.07
CA ASN A 47 1.99 -11.59 3.25
C ASN A 47 3.36 -11.76 2.59
N THR A 48 4.22 -12.51 3.26
CA THR A 48 5.64 -12.70 2.89
C THR A 48 5.80 -13.47 1.57
N GLU A 49 4.90 -14.42 1.28
CA GLU A 49 4.99 -15.21 0.05
C GLU A 49 4.75 -14.36 -1.21
N MET A 50 3.73 -13.50 -1.20
CA MET A 50 3.51 -12.54 -2.27
C MET A 50 4.63 -11.51 -2.35
N PHE A 51 5.11 -10.99 -1.22
CA PHE A 51 6.25 -10.06 -1.19
C PHE A 51 7.48 -10.65 -1.91
N LYS A 52 7.83 -11.91 -1.64
CA LYS A 52 8.96 -12.59 -2.29
C LYS A 52 8.77 -12.74 -3.80
N ARG A 53 7.54 -13.07 -4.24
CA ARG A 53 7.21 -13.24 -5.67
C ARG A 53 7.23 -11.91 -6.44
N LEU A 54 6.84 -10.82 -5.79
CA LEU A 54 6.74 -9.47 -6.35
C LEU A 54 7.76 -8.51 -5.73
N SER A 55 8.97 -9.00 -5.44
CA SER A 55 9.98 -8.24 -4.67
C SER A 55 10.49 -6.98 -5.36
N GLY A 56 10.37 -6.89 -6.69
CA GLY A 56 10.65 -5.68 -7.45
C GLY A 56 9.51 -4.65 -7.42
N ASP A 57 8.30 -5.08 -7.04
CA ASP A 57 7.10 -4.26 -7.04
C ASP A 57 6.63 -3.87 -5.64
N MET A 58 7.13 -4.50 -4.58
CA MET A 58 6.70 -4.24 -3.20
C MET A 58 7.80 -3.53 -2.41
N ASP A 59 7.41 -2.54 -1.61
CA ASP A 59 8.37 -1.74 -0.85
C ASP A 59 8.61 -2.32 0.56
N ILE A 60 7.55 -2.81 1.23
CA ILE A 60 7.64 -3.31 2.61
C ILE A 60 6.91 -4.64 2.76
N ASN A 61 7.55 -5.60 3.42
CA ASN A 61 6.93 -6.87 3.84
C ASN A 61 6.30 -6.75 5.24
N CYS A 62 4.98 -6.63 5.32
CA CYS A 62 4.24 -6.68 6.59
C CYS A 62 3.84 -8.10 7.00
N GLY A 63 4.07 -9.10 6.14
CA GLY A 63 3.80 -10.51 6.43
C GLY A 63 4.63 -11.07 7.59
N LEU A 64 5.75 -10.42 7.93
CA LEU A 64 6.60 -10.76 9.08
C LEU A 64 5.85 -10.73 10.42
N ILE A 65 4.77 -9.92 10.51
CA ILE A 65 3.94 -9.86 11.71
C ILE A 65 3.17 -11.18 11.91
N VAL A 66 2.57 -11.70 10.83
CA VAL A 66 1.85 -12.98 10.88
C VAL A 66 2.79 -14.16 11.13
N GLN A 67 4.05 -14.04 10.71
CA GLN A 67 5.08 -15.06 10.94
C GLN A 67 5.68 -15.03 12.36
N GLY A 68 5.40 -13.99 13.15
CA GLY A 68 5.96 -13.81 14.49
C GLY A 68 7.38 -13.25 14.51
N ASP A 69 7.94 -12.89 13.35
CA ASP A 69 9.29 -12.33 13.23
C ASP A 69 9.35 -10.83 13.58
N LYS A 70 8.19 -10.15 13.57
CA LYS A 70 8.04 -8.73 13.93
C LYS A 70 6.72 -8.46 14.67
N THR A 71 6.67 -7.35 15.38
CA THR A 71 5.48 -6.76 16.00
C THR A 71 4.96 -5.57 15.20
N GLN A 72 3.77 -5.07 15.55
CA GLN A 72 3.22 -3.83 14.97
C GLN A 72 3.96 -2.57 15.49
N GLU A 73 4.55 -2.68 16.67
CA GLU A 73 5.48 -1.73 17.28
C GLU A 73 6.90 -1.92 16.70
#